data_AF-E9F2H1-F1
#
_entry.id   AF-E9F2H1-F1
#
_cell.length_a   1.000
_cell.length_b   1.000
_cell.length_c   1.000
_cell.angle_alpha   90.00
_cell.angle_beta   90.00
_cell.angle_gamma   90.00
#
_symmetry.space_group_name_H-M   'P 1'
#
loop_
_entity.id
_entity.type
_entity.pdbx_description
1 polymer ?
#
loop_
_entity_poly.entity_id
_entity_poly.type
_entity_poly.pdbx_seq_one_letter_code
_entity_poly.pdbx_strand_id
1 'polypeptide(L)'
;MLKCSPVVRAFVRPRRQITHFSRIQRASFQFSRCYTKSAADGSPGSKLHYPNPPTTNHSDLDSFIAYARRKGLDANSTVYVGTHYEYKVSSTLAKYGFFLKRIGGSSDYGTDLVGTWTLPWSSPSAPFRVLVQCKAGTQRVGPQHIRELEGAFVGAPVGWRGTGVLGLLASERAATKGVRDSLGRSKWPMVYMCCSKEGIVSQMIWNQCAEELGLDGYSVSVRRGDDKDELVLMRNGAVIPLLEEK
;
A
#
# COMPACT_ATOMS: atom_id res chain seq x y z
N MET A 1 4.77 13.41 43.59
CA MET A 1 5.75 12.38 43.18
C MET A 1 5.45 11.93 41.75
N LEU A 2 6.46 11.45 41.04
CA LEU A 2 6.64 11.52 39.59
C LEU A 2 5.68 10.70 38.70
N LYS A 3 5.62 11.17 37.43
CA LYS A 3 5.07 10.59 36.19
C LYS A 3 5.39 9.10 35.96
N CYS A 4 4.48 8.39 35.28
CA CYS A 4 4.81 7.33 34.31
C CYS A 4 3.74 7.27 33.20
N SER A 5 4.17 7.40 31.94
CA SER A 5 3.34 7.39 30.71
C SER A 5 3.56 6.09 29.92
N PRO A 6 2.58 5.59 29.16
CA PRO A 6 2.86 4.68 28.06
C PRO A 6 2.34 5.19 26.68
N VAL A 7 3.33 5.58 25.87
CA VAL A 7 3.63 5.32 24.44
C VAL A 7 2.53 5.29 23.37
N VAL A 8 2.81 6.07 22.32
CA VAL A 8 2.01 6.50 21.16
C VAL A 8 2.24 5.59 19.95
N ARG A 9 1.18 5.15 19.26
CA ARG A 9 1.26 4.63 17.87
C ARG A 9 1.07 5.79 16.88
N ALA A 10 2.16 6.51 16.68
CA ALA A 10 2.66 6.92 15.38
C ALA A 10 1.70 7.45 14.29
N PHE A 11 1.52 8.77 14.28
CA PHE A 11 1.00 9.53 13.14
C PHE A 11 1.89 10.76 12.98
N VAL A 12 2.41 11.04 11.79
CA VAL A 12 3.04 12.34 11.52
C VAL A 12 1.91 13.33 11.25
N ARG A 13 1.57 14.16 12.24
CA ARG A 13 0.60 15.26 12.06
C ARG A 13 1.05 16.54 12.76
N PRO A 14 0.91 17.71 12.11
CA PRO A 14 1.04 19.00 12.76
C PRO A 14 -0.13 19.23 13.74
N ARG A 15 0.23 19.79 14.90
CA ARG A 15 -0.57 20.33 16.01
C ARG A 15 -2.12 20.32 15.93
N ARG A 16 -2.67 19.65 16.95
CA ARG A 16 -3.70 20.07 17.94
C ARG A 16 -5.06 19.35 17.96
N GLN A 17 -5.35 18.99 19.22
CA GLN A 17 -6.58 18.68 19.92
C GLN A 17 -7.17 17.25 19.88
N ILE A 18 -7.37 16.80 21.11
CA ILE A 18 -7.77 15.48 21.59
C ILE A 18 -9.29 15.38 21.49
N THR A 19 -9.77 14.28 20.93
CA THR A 19 -11.03 13.68 21.37
C THR A 19 -10.83 12.17 21.45
N HIS A 20 -11.25 11.63 22.60
CA HIS A 20 -11.47 10.21 22.90
C HIS A 20 -12.13 9.50 21.71
N PHE A 21 -11.89 8.20 21.47
CA PHE A 21 -12.92 7.20 21.14
C PHE A 21 -12.32 5.79 20.94
N SER A 22 -13.21 4.81 21.06
CA SER A 22 -13.07 3.51 21.67
C SER A 22 -12.60 2.36 20.76
N ARG A 23 -11.96 1.39 21.43
CA ARG A 23 -12.01 -0.06 21.21
C ARG A 23 -13.14 -0.48 20.27
N ILE A 24 -12.81 -1.01 19.09
CA ILE A 24 -13.75 -1.89 18.38
C ILE A 24 -13.90 -3.11 19.29
N GLN A 25 -15.10 -3.31 19.83
CA GLN A 25 -15.45 -4.52 20.55
C GLN A 25 -15.14 -5.71 19.65
N ARG A 26 -14.38 -6.69 20.17
CA ARG A 26 -14.35 -8.02 19.58
C ARG A 26 -15.78 -8.55 19.61
N ALA A 27 -16.48 -8.43 18.49
CA ALA A 27 -17.69 -9.20 18.27
C ALA A 27 -17.28 -10.67 18.21
N SER A 28 -18.01 -11.48 18.96
CA SER A 28 -17.90 -12.92 19.08
C SER A 28 -17.79 -13.58 17.71
N PHE A 29 -16.94 -14.61 17.61
CA PHE A 29 -16.74 -15.51 16.47
C PHE A 29 -17.96 -15.62 15.54
N GLN A 30 -17.91 -14.92 14.42
CA GLN A 30 -18.67 -15.23 13.22
C GLN A 30 -17.65 -15.62 12.15
N PHE A 31 -17.83 -16.81 11.58
CA PHE A 31 -17.02 -17.41 10.51
C PHE A 31 -16.41 -16.36 9.55
N SER A 32 -15.09 -16.15 9.61
CA SER A 32 -14.35 -15.30 8.66
C SER A 32 -14.51 -15.87 7.26
N ARG A 33 -15.28 -15.18 6.41
CA ARG A 33 -15.43 -15.50 4.99
C ARG A 33 -14.67 -14.47 4.15
N CYS A 34 -13.42 -14.20 4.53
CA CYS A 34 -12.47 -13.52 3.64
C CYS A 34 -12.34 -14.33 2.35
N TYR A 35 -12.11 -13.68 1.22
CA TYR A 35 -11.95 -14.37 -0.08
C TYR A 35 -10.67 -15.20 -0.18
N THR A 36 -9.94 -15.35 0.92
CA THR A 36 -8.84 -16.27 1.13
C THR A 36 -9.37 -17.70 1.27
N LYS A 37 -9.62 -18.40 0.16
CA LYS A 37 -9.61 -19.88 0.23
C LYS A 37 -8.20 -20.32 0.68
N SER A 38 -8.15 -21.35 1.53
CA SER A 38 -6.90 -21.94 2.04
C SER A 38 -5.85 -22.02 0.94
N ALA A 39 -4.63 -21.63 1.26
CA ALA A 39 -3.48 -21.61 0.37
C ALA A 39 -3.17 -23.02 -0.13
N ALA A 40 -3.84 -23.43 -1.19
CA ALA A 40 -3.61 -24.68 -1.88
C ALA A 40 -3.94 -24.51 -3.37
N ASP A 41 -3.29 -23.54 -4.03
CA ASP A 41 -2.94 -23.68 -5.45
C ASP A 41 -1.97 -22.58 -5.92
N GLY A 42 -0.78 -22.57 -5.36
CA GLY A 42 0.33 -21.78 -5.89
C GLY A 42 1.58 -22.59 -5.64
N SER A 43 2.07 -23.29 -6.65
CA SER A 43 3.35 -23.99 -6.57
C SER A 43 4.41 -22.98 -6.12
N PRO A 44 5.03 -23.18 -4.94
CA PRO A 44 6.13 -22.34 -4.51
C PRO A 44 7.25 -22.50 -5.54
N GLY A 45 7.49 -21.48 -6.37
CA GLY A 45 8.55 -21.49 -7.38
C GLY A 45 8.12 -21.30 -8.84
N SER A 46 6.84 -21.09 -9.17
CA SER A 46 6.49 -20.63 -10.51
C SER A 46 6.98 -19.19 -10.72
N LYS A 47 7.82 -18.98 -11.74
CA LYS A 47 8.36 -17.66 -12.10
C LYS A 47 7.21 -16.70 -12.41
N LEU A 48 7.07 -15.62 -11.65
CA LEU A 48 6.05 -14.61 -11.91
C LEU A 48 6.33 -13.90 -13.25
N HIS A 49 5.41 -14.03 -14.19
CA HIS A 49 5.44 -13.30 -15.45
C HIS A 49 4.70 -11.97 -15.27
N TYR A 50 5.47 -10.88 -15.24
CA TYR A 50 4.91 -9.53 -15.17
C TYR A 50 4.25 -9.15 -16.50
N PRO A 51 3.12 -8.42 -16.47
CA PRO A 51 2.57 -7.83 -17.68
C PRO A 51 3.58 -6.93 -18.39
N ASN A 52 3.43 -6.80 -19.71
CA ASN A 52 4.24 -5.86 -20.47
C ASN A 52 4.00 -4.44 -19.96
N PRO A 53 5.05 -3.59 -19.91
CA PRO A 53 4.87 -2.21 -19.54
C PRO A 53 3.97 -1.50 -20.57
N PRO A 54 3.21 -0.48 -20.14
CA PRO A 54 2.27 0.24 -21.00
C PRO A 54 2.97 1.05 -22.09
N THR A 55 4.28 1.28 -21.97
CA THR A 55 5.12 1.99 -22.93
C THR A 55 6.58 1.57 -22.80
N THR A 56 7.36 1.76 -23.87
CA THR A 56 8.82 1.59 -23.89
C THR A 56 9.59 2.90 -23.66
N ASN A 57 8.88 4.03 -23.53
CA ASN A 57 9.51 5.35 -23.44
C ASN A 57 10.14 5.66 -22.07
N HIS A 58 9.66 5.00 -21.01
CA HIS A 58 10.11 5.20 -19.64
C HIS A 58 9.72 3.98 -18.78
N SER A 59 10.55 3.68 -17.78
CA SER A 59 10.40 2.53 -16.87
C SER A 59 10.53 2.88 -15.39
N ASP A 60 10.89 4.12 -15.11
CA ASP A 60 11.17 4.67 -13.78
C ASP A 60 10.89 6.17 -13.77
N LEU A 61 11.06 6.80 -12.61
CA LEU A 61 10.76 8.22 -12.42
C LEU A 61 11.66 9.12 -13.28
N ASP A 62 12.96 8.81 -13.34
CA ASP A 62 13.95 9.67 -14.03
C ASP A 62 13.78 9.61 -15.55
N SER A 63 13.61 8.41 -16.10
CA SER A 63 13.29 8.22 -17.52
C SER A 63 11.95 8.86 -17.89
N PHE A 64 10.95 8.84 -17.00
CA PHE A 64 9.68 9.52 -17.21
C PHE A 64 9.83 11.05 -17.23
N ILE A 65 10.57 11.63 -16.28
CA ILE A 65 10.84 13.08 -16.24
C ILE A 65 11.58 13.52 -17.51
N ALA A 66 12.58 12.74 -17.95
CA ALA A 66 13.31 13.01 -19.17
C ALA A 66 12.41 12.92 -20.41
N TYR A 67 11.52 11.92 -20.48
CA TYR A 67 10.52 11.79 -21.53
C TYR A 67 9.55 12.97 -21.56
N ALA A 68 9.00 13.34 -20.40
CA ALA A 68 8.06 14.44 -20.27
C ALA A 68 8.67 15.77 -20.73
N ARG A 69 9.93 16.03 -20.37
CA ARG A 69 10.69 17.19 -20.85
C ARG A 69 10.87 17.19 -22.36
N ARG A 70 11.29 16.05 -22.95
CA ARG A 70 11.48 15.92 -24.41
C ARG A 70 10.18 16.12 -25.20
N LYS A 71 9.06 15.67 -24.65
CA LYS A 71 7.73 15.78 -25.27
C LYS A 71 6.98 17.06 -24.93
N GLY A 72 7.52 17.90 -24.04
CA GLY A 72 6.85 19.13 -23.59
C GLY A 72 5.52 18.86 -22.88
N LEU A 73 5.43 17.78 -22.09
CA LEU A 73 4.22 17.49 -21.33
C LEU A 73 3.96 18.57 -20.27
N ASP A 74 2.70 18.99 -20.13
CA ASP A 74 2.30 19.88 -19.04
C ASP A 74 2.39 19.16 -17.70
N ALA A 75 3.20 19.70 -16.79
CA ALA A 75 3.42 19.16 -15.45
C ALA A 75 2.16 19.18 -14.57
N ASN A 76 1.13 19.95 -14.95
CA ASN A 76 -0.16 19.99 -14.26
C ASN A 76 -1.20 19.05 -14.89
N SER A 77 -0.90 18.44 -16.03
CA SER A 77 -1.81 17.50 -16.67
C SER A 77 -2.05 16.27 -15.80
N THR A 78 -3.26 15.71 -15.87
CA THR A 78 -3.63 14.51 -15.12
C THR A 78 -2.74 13.31 -15.45
N VAL A 79 -2.31 13.19 -16.72
CA VAL A 79 -1.37 12.16 -17.17
C VAL A 79 0.00 12.33 -16.51
N TYR A 80 0.54 13.55 -16.49
CA TYR A 80 1.84 13.79 -15.87
C TYR A 80 1.78 13.54 -14.37
N VAL A 81 0.80 14.13 -13.68
CA VAL A 81 0.63 14.02 -12.23
C VAL A 81 0.41 12.56 -11.80
N GLY A 82 -0.45 11.83 -12.51
CA GLY A 82 -0.70 10.41 -12.25
C GLY A 82 0.54 9.55 -12.45
N THR A 83 1.15 9.63 -13.63
CA THR A 83 2.34 8.82 -13.98
C THR A 83 3.52 9.11 -13.06
N HIS A 84 3.76 10.38 -12.73
CA HIS A 84 4.79 10.77 -11.77
C HIS A 84 4.52 10.17 -10.39
N TYR A 85 3.27 10.23 -9.92
CA TYR A 85 2.89 9.70 -8.61
C TYR A 85 3.03 8.18 -8.55
N GLU A 86 2.62 7.46 -9.59
CA GLU A 86 2.80 6.01 -9.70
C GLU A 86 4.27 5.59 -9.55
N TYR A 87 5.19 6.25 -10.29
CA TYR A 87 6.62 5.97 -10.15
C TYR A 87 7.17 6.36 -8.79
N LYS A 88 6.71 7.48 -8.22
CA LYS A 88 7.11 7.91 -6.87
C LYS A 88 6.67 6.89 -5.81
N VAL A 89 5.45 6.38 -5.87
CA VAL A 89 4.96 5.33 -4.98
C VAL A 89 5.79 4.07 -5.16
N SER A 90 6.03 3.65 -6.41
CA SER A 90 6.85 2.47 -6.71
C SER A 90 8.23 2.53 -6.07
N SER A 91 8.98 3.63 -6.26
CA SER A 91 10.31 3.78 -5.66
C SER A 91 10.25 3.94 -4.14
N THR A 92 9.29 4.71 -3.63
CA THR A 92 9.12 4.94 -2.18
C THR A 92 8.77 3.66 -1.42
N LEU A 93 8.02 2.74 -2.03
CA LEU A 93 7.67 1.49 -1.38
C LEU A 93 8.79 0.44 -1.43
N ALA A 94 9.82 0.63 -2.27
CA ALA A 94 10.96 -0.28 -2.35
C ALA A 94 11.69 -0.45 -1.00
N LYS A 95 11.87 0.66 -0.26
CA LYS A 95 12.44 0.64 1.11
C LYS A 95 11.61 -0.16 2.12
N TYR A 96 10.33 -0.43 1.84
CA TYR A 96 9.46 -1.29 2.66
C TYR A 96 9.44 -2.76 2.19
N GLY A 97 10.30 -3.12 1.23
CA GLY A 97 10.38 -4.48 0.68
C GLY A 97 9.43 -4.74 -0.49
N PHE A 98 8.84 -3.70 -1.07
CA PHE A 98 8.04 -3.85 -2.29
C PHE A 98 8.92 -3.88 -3.53
N PHE A 99 8.55 -4.73 -4.48
CA PHE A 99 9.07 -4.70 -5.83
C PHE A 99 7.89 -4.54 -6.77
N LEU A 100 7.70 -3.34 -7.30
CA LEU A 100 6.52 -2.94 -8.07
C LEU A 100 6.92 -2.60 -9.50
N LYS A 101 6.04 -2.94 -10.45
CA LYS A 101 6.14 -2.52 -11.84
C LYS A 101 4.86 -1.81 -12.25
N ARG A 102 5.02 -0.70 -12.96
CA ARG A 102 3.92 0.05 -13.54
C ARG A 102 3.28 -0.73 -14.68
N ILE A 103 1.96 -0.89 -14.60
CA ILE A 103 1.12 -1.44 -15.67
C ILE A 103 0.00 -0.47 -16.09
N GLY A 104 -0.17 0.64 -15.36
CA GLY A 104 -1.26 1.60 -15.57
C GLY A 104 -1.31 2.19 -16.97
N GLY A 105 -2.51 2.21 -17.55
CA GLY A 105 -2.76 2.55 -18.95
C GLY A 105 -4.20 2.27 -19.37
N SER A 106 -4.50 2.32 -20.66
CA SER A 106 -5.85 1.96 -21.13
C SER A 106 -6.16 0.49 -20.79
N SER A 107 -7.32 0.24 -20.19
CA SER A 107 -7.84 -1.10 -19.84
C SER A 107 -7.16 -1.83 -18.66
N ASP A 108 -6.60 -1.08 -17.71
CA ASP A 108 -5.93 -1.63 -16.51
C ASP A 108 -6.87 -2.02 -15.35
N TYR A 109 -8.19 -1.90 -15.55
CA TYR A 109 -9.22 -2.15 -14.54
C TYR A 109 -8.97 -1.44 -13.19
N GLY A 110 -8.27 -0.30 -13.22
CA GLY A 110 -7.94 0.47 -12.02
C GLY A 110 -6.72 -0.03 -11.24
N THR A 111 -5.88 -0.87 -11.84
CA THR A 111 -4.58 -1.29 -11.27
C THR A 111 -3.43 -0.55 -11.94
N ASP A 112 -2.78 0.34 -11.19
CA ASP A 112 -1.68 1.15 -11.72
C ASP A 112 -0.32 0.42 -11.63
N LEU A 113 -0.08 -0.30 -10.53
CA LEU A 113 1.13 -1.10 -10.33
C LEU A 113 0.79 -2.52 -9.90
N VAL A 114 1.67 -3.46 -10.26
CA VAL A 114 1.65 -4.83 -9.72
C VAL A 114 3.02 -5.26 -9.27
N GLY A 115 3.07 -6.16 -8.30
CA GLY A 115 4.35 -6.65 -7.83
C GLY A 115 4.30 -7.55 -6.63
N THR A 116 5.38 -7.57 -5.89
CA THR A 116 5.54 -8.41 -4.71
C THR A 116 5.94 -7.59 -3.50
N TRP A 117 5.50 -8.01 -2.31
CA TRP A 117 5.94 -7.45 -1.04
C TRP A 117 6.60 -8.52 -0.19
N THR A 118 7.89 -8.34 0.05
CA THR A 118 8.69 -9.24 0.89
C THR A 118 8.85 -8.62 2.26
N LEU A 119 8.30 -9.28 3.28
CA LEU A 119 8.48 -8.85 4.67
C LEU A 119 9.65 -9.60 5.32
N PRO A 120 10.59 -8.90 5.96
CA PRO A 120 11.67 -9.55 6.70
C PRO A 120 11.15 -10.48 7.81
N TRP A 121 11.85 -11.59 8.02
CA TRP A 121 11.55 -12.65 9.00
C TRP A 121 10.29 -13.49 8.74
N SER A 122 9.59 -13.32 7.62
CA SER A 122 8.53 -14.27 7.24
C SER A 122 9.18 -15.64 6.94
N SER A 123 9.12 -16.57 7.90
CA SER A 123 9.45 -18.01 7.73
C SER A 123 9.01 -18.48 6.34
N PRO A 124 9.82 -19.25 5.57
CA PRO A 124 10.10 -19.14 4.12
C PRO A 124 8.87 -18.97 3.20
N SER A 125 8.07 -17.95 3.44
CA SER A 125 6.81 -17.69 2.79
C SER A 125 7.11 -16.86 1.57
N ALA A 126 6.63 -17.34 0.41
CA ALA A 126 6.67 -16.56 -0.81
C ALA A 126 6.14 -15.14 -0.55
N PRO A 127 6.74 -14.12 -1.20
CA PRO A 127 6.32 -12.75 -1.00
C PRO A 127 4.85 -12.57 -1.37
N PHE A 128 4.15 -11.65 -0.70
CA PHE A 128 2.78 -11.33 -1.05
C PHE A 128 2.73 -10.80 -2.47
N ARG A 129 1.76 -11.25 -3.26
CA ARG A 129 1.47 -10.61 -4.53
C ARG A 129 0.61 -9.38 -4.26
N VAL A 130 0.90 -8.26 -4.90
CA VAL A 130 0.23 -6.99 -4.61
C VAL A 130 -0.27 -6.34 -5.88
N LEU A 131 -1.54 -5.93 -5.86
CA LEU A 131 -2.17 -5.01 -6.80
C LEU A 131 -2.20 -3.63 -6.17
N VAL A 132 -1.73 -2.61 -6.87
CA VAL A 132 -1.67 -1.24 -6.34
C VAL A 132 -2.47 -0.32 -7.22
N GLN A 133 -3.38 0.43 -6.60
CA GLN A 133 -4.04 1.58 -7.17
C GLN A 133 -3.44 2.85 -6.55
N CYS A 134 -3.05 3.79 -7.39
CA CYS A 134 -2.41 5.05 -7.06
C CYS A 134 -3.39 6.20 -7.33
N LYS A 135 -3.79 6.93 -6.28
CA LYS A 135 -4.61 8.13 -6.42
C LYS A 135 -3.80 9.39 -6.09
N ALA A 136 -3.32 10.02 -7.15
CA ALA A 136 -2.60 11.30 -7.08
C ALA A 136 -3.56 12.50 -6.89
N GLY A 137 -2.99 13.60 -6.38
CA GLY A 137 -3.58 14.92 -6.35
C GLY A 137 -4.34 15.27 -5.07
N THR A 138 -5.01 16.43 -5.12
CA THR A 138 -5.72 17.02 -3.98
C THR A 138 -7.12 16.45 -3.76
N GLN A 139 -7.63 15.68 -4.72
CA GLN A 139 -8.95 15.07 -4.61
C GLN A 139 -9.00 14.09 -3.45
N ARG A 140 -10.07 14.21 -2.65
CA ARG A 140 -10.24 13.41 -1.46
C ARG A 140 -10.52 11.96 -1.83
N VAL A 141 -9.67 11.05 -1.39
CA VAL A 141 -9.94 9.61 -1.47
C VAL A 141 -11.11 9.27 -0.54
N GLY A 142 -12.17 8.75 -1.15
CA GLY A 142 -13.39 8.30 -0.47
C GLY A 142 -13.62 6.79 -0.54
N PRO A 143 -14.66 6.28 0.15
CA PRO A 143 -15.05 4.86 0.18
C PRO A 143 -15.23 4.21 -1.20
N GLN A 144 -15.56 5.00 -2.22
CA GLN A 144 -15.70 4.52 -3.60
C GLN A 144 -14.41 3.86 -4.10
N HIS A 145 -13.24 4.45 -3.84
CA HIS A 145 -11.96 3.91 -4.33
C HIS A 145 -11.64 2.55 -3.71
N ILE A 146 -12.07 2.30 -2.46
CA ILE A 146 -11.95 0.97 -1.86
C ILE A 146 -12.80 -0.03 -2.64
N ARG A 147 -14.05 0.32 -2.99
CA ARG A 147 -14.95 -0.53 -3.80
C ARG A 147 -14.46 -0.73 -5.23
N GLU A 148 -13.86 0.29 -5.83
CA GLU A 148 -13.20 0.18 -7.14
C GLU A 148 -12.03 -0.80 -7.07
N LEU A 149 -11.20 -0.70 -6.02
CA LEU A 149 -10.12 -1.65 -5.79
C LEU A 149 -10.64 -3.08 -5.55
N GLU A 150 -11.81 -3.28 -4.95
CA GLU A 150 -12.45 -4.62 -4.89
C GLU A 150 -12.72 -5.18 -6.29
N GLY A 151 -13.16 -4.33 -7.22
CA GLY A 151 -13.33 -4.70 -8.63
C GLY A 151 -12.02 -5.05 -9.33
N ALA A 152 -10.92 -4.39 -8.97
CA ALA A 152 -9.60 -4.65 -9.56
C ALA A 152 -9.10 -6.07 -9.31
N PHE A 153 -9.47 -6.72 -8.19
CA PHE A 153 -9.15 -8.14 -7.96
C PHE A 153 -9.74 -9.08 -9.02
N VAL A 154 -10.91 -8.74 -9.56
CA VAL A 154 -11.57 -9.52 -10.62
C VAL A 154 -10.84 -9.34 -11.95
N GLY A 155 -10.45 -8.10 -12.26
CA GLY A 155 -9.73 -7.72 -13.48
C GLY A 155 -8.22 -7.95 -13.44
N ALA A 156 -7.66 -8.40 -12.32
CA ALA A 156 -6.22 -8.50 -12.08
C ALA A 156 -5.48 -9.28 -13.19
N PRO A 157 -4.21 -8.98 -13.49
CA PRO A 157 -3.46 -9.74 -14.48
C PRO A 157 -3.16 -11.17 -14.03
N VAL A 158 -2.82 -12.04 -14.99
CA VAL A 158 -2.34 -13.41 -14.71
C VAL A 158 -1.16 -13.33 -13.73
N GLY A 159 -1.16 -14.20 -12.73
CA GLY A 159 -0.20 -14.16 -11.64
C GLY A 159 -0.68 -13.38 -10.42
N TRP A 160 -1.58 -12.39 -10.56
CA TRP A 160 -2.16 -11.62 -9.45
C TRP A 160 -3.67 -11.84 -9.26
N ARG A 161 -4.17 -12.98 -9.75
CA ARG A 161 -5.54 -13.45 -9.50
C ARG A 161 -5.55 -14.49 -8.38
N GLY A 162 -6.69 -14.59 -7.69
CA GLY A 162 -6.94 -15.64 -6.72
C GLY A 162 -6.37 -15.36 -5.33
N THR A 163 -5.90 -16.42 -4.66
CA THR A 163 -5.48 -16.37 -3.26
C THR A 163 -4.05 -15.81 -3.12
N GLY A 164 -3.69 -15.29 -1.94
CA GLY A 164 -2.35 -14.75 -1.71
C GLY A 164 -2.07 -13.40 -2.38
N VAL A 165 -3.12 -12.65 -2.73
CA VAL A 165 -3.02 -11.32 -3.34
C VAL A 165 -3.55 -10.27 -2.36
N LEU A 166 -2.76 -9.21 -2.15
CA LEU A 166 -3.11 -8.01 -1.42
C LEU A 166 -3.50 -6.90 -2.40
N GLY A 167 -4.56 -6.15 -2.08
CA GLY A 167 -4.89 -4.90 -2.74
C GLY A 167 -4.33 -3.74 -1.93
N LEU A 168 -3.72 -2.76 -2.59
CA LEU A 168 -3.13 -1.59 -1.96
C LEU A 168 -3.67 -0.32 -2.61
N LEU A 169 -4.30 0.55 -1.82
CA LEU A 169 -4.64 1.91 -2.26
C LEU A 169 -3.61 2.90 -1.70
N ALA A 170 -2.83 3.50 -2.59
CA ALA A 170 -1.87 4.56 -2.26
C ALA A 170 -2.48 5.93 -2.60
N SER A 171 -2.39 6.88 -1.68
CA SER A 171 -2.78 8.27 -1.95
C SER A 171 -1.99 9.29 -1.15
N GLU A 172 -2.04 10.55 -1.60
CA GLU A 172 -1.34 11.65 -0.94
C GLU A 172 -2.00 12.13 0.37
N ARG A 173 -3.17 11.60 0.72
CA ARG A 173 -3.95 12.04 1.89
C ARG A 173 -4.19 10.88 2.85
N ALA A 174 -4.25 11.20 4.14
CA ALA A 174 -4.58 10.23 5.16
C ALA A 174 -6.00 9.65 4.95
N ALA A 175 -6.17 8.36 5.26
CA ALA A 175 -7.45 7.69 5.17
C ALA A 175 -8.50 8.43 6.01
N THR A 176 -9.63 8.75 5.39
CA THR A 176 -10.78 9.33 6.08
C THR A 176 -11.49 8.25 6.91
N LYS A 177 -12.42 8.63 7.80
CA LYS A 177 -13.26 7.64 8.52
C LYS A 177 -13.98 6.71 7.53
N GLY A 178 -14.59 7.26 6.48
CA GLY A 178 -15.28 6.46 5.48
C GLY A 178 -14.35 5.48 4.73
N VAL A 179 -13.12 5.89 4.42
CA VAL A 179 -12.12 5.00 3.82
C VAL A 179 -11.77 3.85 4.77
N ARG A 180 -11.51 4.16 6.05
CA ARG A 180 -11.22 3.13 7.06
C ARG A 180 -12.39 2.17 7.28
N ASP A 181 -13.61 2.70 7.38
CA ASP A 181 -14.82 1.91 7.55
C ASP A 181 -15.06 1.00 6.33
N SER A 182 -14.81 1.49 5.11
CA SER A 182 -14.92 0.68 3.88
C SER A 182 -13.83 -0.38 3.80
N LEU A 183 -12.58 -0.02 4.10
CA LEU A 183 -11.43 -0.94 4.12
C LEU A 183 -11.69 -2.10 5.08
N GLY A 184 -12.14 -1.80 6.30
CA GLY A 184 -12.44 -2.80 7.33
C GLY A 184 -13.62 -3.72 7.01
N ARG A 185 -14.56 -3.28 6.16
CA ARG A 185 -15.70 -4.11 5.71
C ARG A 185 -15.38 -4.98 4.49
N SER A 186 -14.32 -4.66 3.75
CA SER A 186 -13.94 -5.42 2.58
C SER A 186 -13.59 -6.86 2.96
N LYS A 187 -14.05 -7.81 2.16
CA LYS A 187 -13.69 -9.23 2.28
C LYS A 187 -12.40 -9.59 1.54
N TRP A 188 -11.81 -8.62 0.86
CA TRP A 188 -10.52 -8.76 0.19
C TRP A 188 -9.40 -8.35 1.14
N PRO A 189 -8.25 -9.05 1.12
CA PRO A 189 -7.05 -8.62 1.84
C PRO A 189 -6.57 -7.25 1.32
N MET A 190 -6.67 -6.20 2.13
CA MET A 190 -6.41 -4.84 1.66
C MET A 190 -5.53 -4.01 2.61
N VAL A 191 -4.75 -3.15 1.99
CA VAL A 191 -3.85 -2.16 2.61
C VAL A 191 -4.19 -0.78 2.04
N TYR A 192 -4.11 0.24 2.89
CA TYR A 192 -4.11 1.64 2.47
C TYR A 192 -2.83 2.30 2.95
N MET A 193 -2.23 3.12 2.07
CA MET A 193 -1.03 3.88 2.36
C MET A 193 -1.22 5.36 2.05
N CYS A 194 -0.80 6.22 2.97
CA CYS A 194 -0.65 7.65 2.74
C CYS A 194 0.80 7.94 2.36
N CYS A 195 1.06 8.15 1.08
CA CYS A 195 2.37 8.48 0.53
C CYS A 195 2.28 9.84 -0.19
N SER A 196 3.03 10.84 0.29
CA SER A 196 3.04 12.16 -0.33
C SER A 196 3.73 12.15 -1.70
N LYS A 197 3.54 13.21 -2.49
CA LYS A 197 4.26 13.42 -3.76
C LYS A 197 5.78 13.50 -3.61
N GLU A 198 6.28 13.81 -2.41
CA GLU A 198 7.70 13.82 -2.07
C GLU A 198 8.23 12.41 -1.68
N GLY A 199 7.38 11.38 -1.61
CA GLY A 199 7.78 10.03 -1.21
C GLY A 199 7.83 9.83 0.31
N ILE A 200 7.08 10.62 1.07
CA ILE A 200 6.97 10.45 2.53
C ILE A 200 5.74 9.60 2.84
N VAL A 201 5.98 8.42 3.43
CA VAL A 201 4.91 7.54 3.92
C VAL A 201 4.57 7.94 5.36
N SER A 202 3.32 8.37 5.58
CA SER A 202 2.86 8.91 6.86
C SER A 202 1.74 8.09 7.51
N GLN A 203 1.15 7.16 6.76
CA GLN A 203 0.15 6.22 7.28
C GLN A 203 0.20 4.92 6.49
N MET A 204 0.06 3.80 7.20
CA MET A 204 -0.19 2.49 6.62
C MET A 204 -1.22 1.79 7.51
N ILE A 205 -2.30 1.28 6.93
CA ILE A 205 -3.37 0.56 7.61
C ILE A 205 -3.80 -0.62 6.76
N TRP A 206 -4.29 -1.69 7.37
CA TRP A 206 -4.81 -2.86 6.66
C TRP A 206 -6.03 -3.44 7.39
N ASN A 207 -6.78 -4.31 6.72
CA ASN A 207 -7.95 -4.96 7.29
C ASN A 207 -7.66 -6.36 7.84
N GLN A 208 -8.64 -6.94 8.53
CA GLN A 208 -8.54 -8.28 9.12
C GLN A 208 -8.20 -9.35 8.07
N CYS A 209 -8.73 -9.26 6.85
CA CYS A 209 -8.40 -10.22 5.79
C CYS A 209 -6.92 -10.16 5.37
N ALA A 210 -6.26 -9.01 5.49
CA ALA A 210 -4.82 -8.89 5.27
C ALA A 210 -4.01 -9.50 6.43
N GLU A 211 -4.51 -9.40 7.67
CA GLU A 211 -3.91 -10.09 8.83
C GLU A 211 -4.00 -11.62 8.64
N GLU A 212 -5.19 -12.12 8.31
CA GLU A 212 -5.45 -13.55 8.03
C GLU A 212 -4.62 -14.07 6.85
N LEU A 213 -4.28 -13.22 5.87
CA LEU A 213 -3.40 -13.59 4.77
C LEU A 213 -1.93 -13.73 5.19
N GLY A 214 -1.50 -13.08 6.27
CA GLY A 214 -0.14 -13.17 6.79
C GLY A 214 0.46 -11.87 7.34
N LEU A 215 -0.33 -10.79 7.44
CA LEU A 215 0.10 -9.58 8.14
C LEU A 215 -0.15 -9.63 9.65
N ASP A 216 -0.67 -10.73 10.19
CA ASP A 216 -0.78 -10.92 11.64
C ASP A 216 0.59 -10.80 12.34
N GLY A 217 0.59 -10.19 13.53
CA GLY A 217 1.80 -9.89 14.29
C GLY A 217 2.65 -8.73 13.76
N TYR A 218 2.32 -8.18 12.58
CA TYR A 218 2.90 -6.92 12.10
C TYR A 218 2.14 -5.71 12.66
N SER A 219 2.82 -4.58 12.74
CA SER A 219 2.24 -3.29 13.11
C SER A 219 3.06 -2.15 12.52
N VAL A 220 2.56 -0.93 12.65
CA VAL A 220 3.22 0.27 12.14
C VAL A 220 3.51 1.20 13.30
N SER A 221 4.70 1.79 13.28
CA SER A 221 5.09 2.86 14.20
C SER A 221 5.76 4.00 13.43
N VAL A 222 6.07 5.08 14.14
CA VAL A 222 6.71 6.29 13.62
C VAL A 222 7.94 6.42 14.49
N ARG A 223 9.07 6.25 13.84
CA ARG A 223 10.37 6.56 14.39
C ARG A 223 10.55 8.07 14.22
N ARG A 224 10.64 8.78 15.34
CA ARG A 224 10.97 10.21 15.32
C ARG A 224 12.47 10.34 15.09
N GLY A 225 12.85 10.92 13.97
CA GLY A 225 14.23 11.33 13.69
C GLY A 225 14.42 12.82 13.96
N ASP A 226 15.67 13.27 13.99
CA ASP A 226 16.00 14.68 14.25
C ASP A 226 15.49 15.61 13.13
N ASP A 227 15.50 15.13 11.87
CA ASP A 227 15.03 15.92 10.70
C ASP A 227 13.61 15.58 10.25
N LYS A 228 13.23 14.29 10.28
CA LYS A 228 11.93 13.81 9.78
C LYS A 228 11.42 12.61 10.57
N ASP A 229 10.11 12.62 10.81
CA ASP A 229 9.40 11.44 11.28
C ASP A 229 9.29 10.41 10.14
N GLU A 230 9.60 9.16 10.45
CA GLU A 230 9.59 8.06 9.49
C GLU A 230 8.68 6.93 9.94
N LEU A 231 7.79 6.50 9.06
CA LEU A 231 6.94 5.34 9.30
C LEU A 231 7.75 4.05 9.16
N VAL A 232 7.76 3.24 10.22
CA VAL A 232 8.50 1.97 10.29
C VAL A 232 7.52 0.81 10.51
N LEU A 233 7.82 -0.33 9.89
CA LEU A 233 7.14 -1.58 10.17
C LEU A 233 7.72 -2.20 11.45
N MET A 234 6.86 -2.83 12.22
CA MET A 234 7.24 -3.56 13.43
C MET A 234 6.65 -4.96 13.36
N ARG A 235 7.36 -5.93 13.92
CA ARG A 235 6.85 -7.28 14.13
C ARG A 235 7.17 -7.73 15.54
N ASN A 236 6.15 -8.18 16.27
CA ASN A 236 6.29 -8.67 17.65
C ASN A 236 7.08 -7.69 18.55
N GLY A 237 6.93 -6.38 18.33
CA GLY A 237 7.62 -5.33 19.08
C GLY A 237 9.04 -4.97 18.58
N ALA A 238 9.60 -5.70 17.63
CA ALA A 238 10.88 -5.37 16.99
C ALA A 238 10.66 -4.52 15.73
N VAL A 239 11.52 -3.51 15.52
CA VAL A 239 11.50 -2.70 14.30
C VAL A 239 12.08 -3.49 13.14
N ILE A 240 11.36 -3.49 12.01
CA ILE A 240 11.86 -4.00 10.75
C ILE A 240 12.65 -2.86 10.08
N PRO A 241 13.96 -3.04 9.81
CA PRO A 241 14.74 -2.03 9.14
C PRO A 241 14.21 -1.83 7.73
N LEU A 242 14.22 -0.57 7.30
CA LEU A 242 13.98 -0.25 5.90
C LEU A 242 15.16 -0.76 5.07
N LEU A 243 14.88 -1.19 3.85
CA LEU A 243 15.92 -1.58 2.91
C LEU A 243 16.64 -0.33 2.42
N GLU A 244 17.97 -0.41 2.33
CA GLU A 244 18.78 0.63 1.71
C GLU A 244 18.45 0.75 0.21
N GLU A 245 18.38 1.98 -0.29
CA GLU A 245 18.30 2.24 -1.73
C GLU A 245 19.61 1.76 -2.36
N LYS A 246 19.52 0.80 -3.29
CA LYS A 246 20.65 0.36 -4.12
C LYS A 246 20.82 1.27 -5.31
#